data_AF-A0A7S0GHK7-F1
#
_entry.id   AF-A0A7S0GHK7-F1
#
_cell.length_a   1.000
_cell.length_b   1.000
_cell.length_c   1.000
_cell.angle_alpha   90.00
_cell.angle_beta   90.00
_cell.angle_gamma   90.00
#
_symmetry.space_group_name_H-M   'P 1'
#
loop_
_entity.id
_entity.type
_entity.pdbx_description
1 polymer ?
#
loop_
_entity_poly.entity_id
_entity_poly.type
_entity_poly.pdbx_seq_one_letter_code
_entity_poly.pdbx_strand_id
1 'polypeptide(L)'
;ADRTNVILEVSFSQMSSILETSISNGTTLKLEQEIDHLIVDKNKQRQLMEKAPLKDYFRDFALLQEVTKAACRQICGDVTVVHTAQDISPFSVTSFYTAGLKLGLVDEHQ
;
A
#
# COMPACT_ATOMS: atom_id res chain seq x y z
N ALA A 1 20.29 0.36 3.90
CA ALA A 1 20.18 -1.11 3.83
C ALA A 1 21.46 -1.65 3.21
N ASP A 2 21.91 -2.84 3.64
CA ASP A 2 23.02 -3.54 3.00
C ASP A 2 22.67 -3.82 1.53
N ARG A 3 23.61 -3.58 0.61
CA ARG A 3 23.41 -3.63 -0.86
C ARG A 3 24.08 -4.84 -1.50
N THR A 4 24.56 -5.79 -0.70
CA THR A 4 25.22 -6.99 -1.18
C THR A 4 24.24 -7.87 -1.97
N ASN A 5 24.59 -8.22 -3.22
CA ASN A 5 23.79 -9.04 -4.14
C ASN A 5 22.44 -8.46 -4.62
N VAL A 6 22.27 -7.13 -4.59
CA VAL A 6 21.09 -6.48 -5.21
C VAL A 6 21.20 -6.54 -6.73
N ILE A 7 20.21 -7.18 -7.39
CA ILE A 7 20.13 -7.30 -8.86
C ILE A 7 19.17 -6.29 -9.50
N LEU A 8 18.27 -5.70 -8.71
CA LEU A 8 17.28 -4.71 -9.16
C LEU A 8 16.97 -3.75 -8.00
N GLU A 9 17.15 -2.46 -8.25
CA GLU A 9 16.75 -1.37 -7.34
C GLU A 9 15.76 -0.48 -8.12
N VAL A 10 14.57 -0.30 -7.56
CA VAL A 10 13.52 0.57 -8.13
C VAL A 10 13.10 1.56 -7.06
N SER A 11 13.22 2.85 -7.36
CA SER A 11 12.77 3.91 -6.45
C SER A 11 11.25 3.97 -6.40
N PHE A 12 10.72 4.57 -5.33
CA PHE A 12 9.28 4.87 -5.24
C PHE A 12 8.80 5.69 -6.44
N SER A 13 9.55 6.69 -6.86
CA SER A 13 9.19 7.52 -8.03
C SER A 13 9.12 6.72 -9.33
N GLN A 14 9.99 5.73 -9.52
CA GLN A 14 9.93 4.81 -10.66
C GLN A 14 8.69 3.91 -10.57
N MET A 15 8.39 3.36 -9.38
CA MET A 15 7.17 2.56 -9.17
C MET A 15 5.90 3.38 -9.44
N SER A 16 5.80 4.60 -8.91
CA SER A 16 4.68 5.51 -9.20
C SER A 16 4.57 5.80 -10.70
N SER A 17 5.68 6.11 -11.38
CA SER A 17 5.68 6.36 -12.82
C SER A 17 5.20 5.14 -13.62
N ILE A 18 5.52 3.92 -13.16
CA ILE A 18 5.02 2.70 -13.78
C ILE A 18 3.51 2.62 -13.60
N LEU A 19 2.95 2.89 -12.42
CA LEU A 19 1.50 2.91 -12.21
C LEU A 19 0.78 3.91 -13.11
N GLU A 20 1.33 5.12 -13.23
CA GLU A 20 0.73 6.17 -14.06
C GLU A 20 0.71 5.82 -15.56
N THR A 21 1.70 5.06 -16.02
CA THR A 21 1.87 4.72 -17.44
C THR A 21 1.23 3.39 -17.82
N SER A 22 1.27 2.38 -16.95
CA SER A 22 0.78 1.02 -17.22
C SER A 22 -0.69 0.81 -16.89
N ILE A 23 -1.22 1.52 -15.89
CA ILE A 23 -2.61 1.35 -15.45
C ILE A 23 -3.46 2.52 -15.93
N SER A 24 -3.25 3.69 -15.35
CA SER A 24 -3.93 4.92 -15.73
C SER A 24 -3.28 6.13 -15.07
N ASN A 25 -3.32 7.28 -15.74
CA ASN A 25 -2.92 8.53 -15.13
C ASN A 25 -3.85 8.88 -13.93
N GLY A 26 -3.26 9.30 -12.82
CA GLY A 26 -3.88 9.51 -11.52
C GLY A 26 -3.96 8.28 -10.61
N THR A 27 -3.28 7.17 -10.92
CA THR A 27 -3.38 5.94 -10.09
C THR A 27 -2.77 6.13 -8.71
N THR A 28 -1.60 6.77 -8.61
CA THR A 28 -0.93 7.07 -7.32
C THR A 28 -1.78 8.03 -6.49
N LEU A 29 -2.40 9.02 -7.13
CA LEU A 29 -3.30 9.96 -6.45
C LEU A 29 -4.53 9.25 -5.87
N LYS A 30 -5.13 8.29 -6.60
CA LYS A 30 -6.25 7.50 -6.09
C LYS A 30 -5.83 6.65 -4.87
N LEU A 31 -4.62 6.08 -4.90
CA LEU A 31 -4.07 5.35 -3.75
C LEU A 31 -3.87 6.26 -2.53
N GLU A 32 -3.31 7.45 -2.74
CA GLU A 32 -3.17 8.47 -1.68
C GLU A 32 -4.51 8.80 -1.03
N GLN A 33 -5.52 9.10 -1.85
CA GLN A 33 -6.86 9.46 -1.38
C GLN A 33 -7.52 8.31 -0.61
N GLU A 34 -7.38 7.08 -1.09
CA GLU A 34 -7.96 5.92 -0.41
C GLU A 34 -7.26 5.64 0.93
N ILE A 35 -5.93 5.78 0.98
CA ILE A 35 -5.17 5.64 2.24
C ILE A 35 -5.55 6.75 3.23
N ASP A 36 -5.71 7.99 2.77
CA ASP A 36 -6.15 9.10 3.62
C ASP A 36 -7.56 8.85 4.17
N HIS A 37 -8.48 8.30 3.36
CA HIS A 37 -9.80 7.88 3.81
C HIS A 37 -9.73 6.79 4.88
N LEU A 38 -8.91 5.75 4.66
CA LEU A 38 -8.71 4.67 5.64
C LEU A 38 -8.10 5.16 6.95
N ILE A 39 -7.18 6.14 6.92
CA ILE A 39 -6.63 6.77 8.12
C ILE A 39 -7.75 7.45 8.92
N VAL A 40 -8.60 8.23 8.25
CA VAL A 40 -9.74 8.91 8.89
C VAL A 40 -10.65 7.89 9.57
N ASP A 41 -11.03 6.81 8.88
CA ASP A 41 -11.93 5.81 9.42
C ASP A 41 -11.30 5.02 10.58
N LYS A 42 -10.03 4.62 10.47
CA LYS A 42 -9.31 3.96 11.56
C LYS A 42 -9.18 4.89 12.78
N ASN A 43 -8.94 6.19 12.58
CA ASN A 43 -8.87 7.15 13.67
C ASN A 43 -10.21 7.37 14.36
N LYS A 44 -11.34 7.39 13.62
CA LYS A 44 -12.68 7.38 14.21
C LYS A 44 -12.89 6.14 15.08
N GLN A 45 -12.52 4.96 14.59
CA GLN A 45 -12.61 3.72 15.38
C GLN A 45 -11.75 3.77 16.64
N ARG A 46 -10.51 4.27 16.55
CA ARG A 46 -9.61 4.43 17.71
C ARG A 46 -10.16 5.40 18.74
N GLN A 47 -10.79 6.49 18.30
CA GLN A 47 -11.45 7.44 19.18
C GLN A 47 -12.58 6.79 19.99
N LEU A 48 -13.41 5.93 19.36
CA LEU A 48 -14.43 5.15 20.06
C LEU A 48 -13.85 4.17 21.09
N MET A 49 -12.58 3.78 20.92
CA MET A 49 -11.83 2.93 21.85
C MET A 49 -10.95 3.73 22.83
N GLU A 50 -11.11 5.06 22.90
CA GLU A 50 -10.30 5.97 23.74
C GLU A 50 -8.78 5.87 23.47
N LYS A 51 -8.40 5.48 22.25
CA LYS A 51 -7.00 5.41 21.81
C LYS A 51 -6.60 6.67 21.07
N ALA A 52 -5.35 7.09 21.25
CA ALA A 52 -4.76 8.16 20.45
C ALA A 52 -4.81 7.83 18.94
N PRO A 53 -4.85 8.82 18.05
CA PRO A 53 -4.77 8.62 16.60
C PRO A 53 -3.56 7.77 16.15
N LEU A 54 -3.64 7.23 14.94
CA LEU A 54 -2.50 6.65 14.25
C LEU A 54 -1.37 7.67 14.12
N LYS A 55 -0.13 7.19 14.14
CA LYS A 55 1.05 8.02 13.94
C LYS A 55 1.18 8.39 12.45
N ASP A 56 1.75 9.55 12.17
CA ASP A 56 1.86 10.08 10.79
C ASP A 56 2.57 9.12 9.84
N TYR A 57 3.57 8.38 10.32
CA TYR A 57 4.31 7.40 9.53
C TYR A 57 3.43 6.29 8.93
N PHE A 58 2.23 6.04 9.47
CA PHE A 58 1.31 5.05 8.90
C PHE A 58 0.95 5.38 7.47
N ARG A 59 0.80 6.67 7.14
CA ARG A 59 0.50 7.13 5.79
C ARG A 59 1.61 6.75 4.82
N ASP A 60 2.85 7.11 5.17
CA ASP A 60 4.00 6.90 4.31
C ASP A 60 4.28 5.41 4.07
N PHE A 61 4.20 4.60 5.12
CA PHE A 61 4.40 3.15 4.98
C PHE A 61 3.23 2.46 4.28
N ALA A 62 1.98 2.93 4.44
CA ALA A 62 0.85 2.42 3.68
C ALA A 62 1.00 2.73 2.20
N LEU A 63 1.39 3.97 1.85
CA LEU A 63 1.68 4.36 0.47
C LEU A 63 2.77 3.49 -0.13
N LEU A 64 3.89 3.35 0.60
CA LEU A 64 5.02 2.53 0.17
C LEU A 64 4.58 1.09 -0.09
N GLN A 65 3.80 0.50 0.81
CA GLN A 65 3.27 -0.84 0.66
C GLN A 65 2.40 -0.98 -0.59
N GLU A 66 1.39 -0.13 -0.74
CA GLU A 66 0.37 -0.30 -1.79
C GLU A 66 0.89 0.05 -3.18
N VAL A 67 1.73 1.09 -3.29
CA VAL A 67 2.42 1.41 -4.54
C VAL A 67 3.38 0.29 -4.93
N THR A 68 4.15 -0.26 -3.97
CA THR A 68 5.06 -1.38 -4.25
C THR A 68 4.31 -2.60 -4.75
N LYS A 69 3.22 -2.99 -4.08
CA LYS A 69 2.40 -4.14 -4.51
C LYS A 69 1.84 -3.96 -5.92
N ALA A 70 1.21 -2.81 -6.18
CA ALA A 70 0.62 -2.53 -7.48
C ALA A 70 1.70 -2.48 -8.58
N ALA A 71 2.84 -1.83 -8.32
CA ALA A 71 3.91 -1.69 -9.30
C ALA A 71 4.61 -3.03 -9.55
N CYS A 72 4.88 -3.83 -8.51
CA CYS A 72 5.44 -5.17 -8.66
C CYS A 72 4.53 -6.08 -9.48
N ARG A 73 3.20 -6.00 -9.32
CA ARG A 73 2.27 -6.72 -10.19
C ARG A 73 2.47 -6.36 -11.67
N GLN A 74 2.71 -5.08 -11.98
CA GLN A 74 2.96 -4.64 -13.35
C GLN A 74 4.36 -5.06 -13.87
N ILE A 75 5.38 -5.01 -13.01
CA ILE A 75 6.77 -5.32 -13.38
C ILE A 75 6.97 -6.84 -13.53
N CYS A 76 6.40 -7.63 -12.62
CA CYS A 76 6.68 -9.05 -12.47
C CYS A 76 5.56 -9.97 -12.99
N GLY A 77 4.44 -9.41 -13.46
CA GLY A 77 3.28 -10.19 -13.93
C GLY A 77 2.60 -10.95 -12.79
N ASP A 78 2.71 -12.28 -12.79
CA ASP A 78 2.02 -13.18 -11.84
C ASP A 78 2.65 -13.20 -10.43
N VAL A 79 3.82 -12.59 -10.24
CA VAL A 79 4.49 -12.54 -8.93
C VAL A 79 4.16 -11.21 -8.23
N THR A 80 3.46 -11.30 -7.09
CA THR A 80 3.09 -10.13 -6.28
C THR A 80 3.55 -10.27 -4.82
N VAL A 81 3.49 -9.18 -4.06
CA VAL A 81 3.82 -9.14 -2.63
C VAL A 81 2.56 -9.41 -1.81
N VAL A 82 2.50 -10.59 -1.21
CA VAL A 82 1.40 -11.08 -0.36
C VAL A 82 1.81 -10.97 1.11
N HIS A 83 0.86 -10.66 2.01
CA HIS A 83 1.11 -10.78 3.44
C HIS A 83 0.80 -12.21 3.91
N THR A 84 1.64 -12.79 4.76
CA THR A 84 1.50 -14.19 5.23
C THR A 84 0.70 -14.36 6.52
N ALA A 85 0.25 -13.26 7.13
CA ALA A 85 -0.50 -13.31 8.38
C ALA A 85 -1.97 -13.67 8.12
N GLN A 86 -2.47 -14.71 8.81
CA GLN A 86 -3.89 -15.07 8.81
C GLN A 86 -4.75 -14.01 9.52
N ASP A 87 -4.21 -13.39 10.57
CA ASP A 87 -4.86 -12.31 11.31
C ASP A 87 -4.10 -11.00 11.13
N ILE A 88 -4.71 -10.05 10.41
CA ILE A 88 -4.16 -8.70 10.28
C ILE A 88 -4.80 -7.81 11.34
N SER A 89 -3.96 -7.25 12.23
CA SER A 89 -4.41 -6.23 13.17
C SER A 89 -5.01 -5.03 12.43
N PRO A 90 -6.23 -4.58 12.76
CA PRO A 90 -6.91 -3.49 12.04
C PRO A 90 -6.20 -2.13 12.14
N PHE A 91 -5.25 -1.99 13.06
CA PHE A 91 -4.42 -0.80 13.26
C PHE A 91 -2.94 -1.04 12.94
N SER A 92 -2.66 -1.96 12.01
CA SER A 92 -1.33 -2.17 11.42
C SER A 92 -1.22 -1.51 10.04
N VAL A 93 0.00 -1.24 9.58
CA VAL A 93 0.24 -0.78 8.20
C VAL A 93 -0.29 -1.81 7.18
N THR A 94 -0.14 -3.10 7.48
CA THR A 94 -0.62 -4.17 6.59
C THR A 94 -2.11 -4.06 6.32
N SER A 95 -2.92 -3.63 7.30
CA SER A 95 -4.37 -3.47 7.15
C SER A 95 -4.82 -2.42 6.12
N PHE A 96 -3.89 -1.67 5.51
CA PHE A 96 -4.17 -0.76 4.39
C PHE A 96 -4.20 -1.46 3.03
N TYR A 97 -3.92 -2.77 2.96
CA TYR A 97 -4.01 -3.57 1.73
C TYR A 97 -5.37 -3.52 1.02
N THR A 98 -6.42 -3.15 1.74
CA THR A 98 -7.75 -2.93 1.19
C THR A 98 -7.80 -1.78 0.18
N ALA A 99 -6.85 -0.84 0.23
CA ALA A 99 -6.79 0.27 -0.73
C ALA A 99 -6.51 -0.22 -2.15
N GLY A 100 -5.46 -1.04 -2.33
CA GLY A 100 -5.15 -1.65 -3.61
C GLY A 100 -6.26 -2.57 -4.12
N LEU A 101 -6.89 -3.34 -3.23
CA LEU A 101 -8.03 -4.22 -3.57
C LEU A 101 -9.24 -3.41 -4.07
N LYS A 102 -9.64 -2.37 -3.33
CA LYS A 102 -10.79 -1.53 -3.67
C LYS A 102 -10.60 -0.83 -5.02
N LEU A 103 -9.37 -0.45 -5.35
CA LEU A 103 -9.02 0.18 -6.62
C LEU A 103 -8.80 -0.83 -7.76
N GLY A 104 -8.89 -2.14 -7.50
CA GLY A 104 -8.65 -3.19 -8.49
C GLY A 104 -7.18 -3.29 -8.95
N LEU A 105 -6.25 -2.80 -8.14
CA LEU A 105 -4.81 -2.81 -8.46
C LEU A 105 -4.16 -4.14 -8.09
N VAL A 106 -4.72 -4.84 -7.10
CA VAL A 106 -4.32 -6.17 -6.62
C VAL A 106 -5.57 -7.02 -6.39
N ASP A 107 -5.45 -8.35 -6.41
CA ASP A 107 -6.59 -9.28 -6.30
C ASP A 107 -6.69 -9.89 -4.89
N GLU A 108 -7.90 -10.24 -4.43
CA GLU A 108 -8.15 -10.78 -3.08
C GLU A 108 -7.57 -12.18 -2.82
N HIS A 109 -7.26 -12.93 -3.89
CA HIS A 109 -6.79 -14.32 -3.82
C HIS A 109 -5.27 -14.44 -4.03
N GLN A 110 -4.54 -13.34 -3.85
CA GLN A 110 -3.09 -13.34 -3.85
C GLN A 110 -2.58 -13.14 -2.43
#